data_AF-A0A1H8I2D8-F1
#
_entry.id   AF-A0A1H8I2D8-F1
#
_cell.length_a   1.000
_cell.length_b   1.000
_cell.length_c   1.000
_cell.angle_alpha   90.00
_cell.angle_beta   90.00
_cell.angle_gamma   90.00
#
_symmetry.space_group_name_H-M   'P 1'
#
loop_
_entity.id
_entity.type
_entity.pdbx_description
1 polymer ?
#
loop_
_entity_poly.entity_id
_entity_poly.type
_entity_poly.pdbx_seq_one_letter_code
_entity_poly.pdbx_strand_id
1 'polypeptide(L)'
;MKTLNHLALTAALTLTAPSYAADPSGGWTTSWYASPQAAWGADFPLPTGVPAALERQTVRETARISAGGTRVRIVLSNRYGQRPIVIGEARVARAGAPADAALALSFGGKPAAVIPAGSPLISDPVDLRVDALEKLTVGVYLPQATPLNTFHWGAQQTADIVDGNAVRAATPKDAQAMHGRALLSAILVDASGGKGAVAVLGDSITDGNGSTPDGDRRWPDYLAARLSADGVAVVNAGISGARLLGDRMGVNAAARFEQDVLGQPGVKAVVVLLGINDIGWPQSAFAPDEPPMRAERMIAVYRQLIAQARVRGVRIVGATLLPFEGALHGTPLKGYYTPAKDAVRREVNRWIRDGGEFDAVVDFDKALRDPARPARMLPRYDSGDHLHPGDAGYEAMANEVAADVLP
;
A
#
# COMPACT_ATOMS: atom_id res chain seq x y z
N MET A 1 -28.18 52.69 49.58
CA MET A 1 -27.12 52.04 48.80
C MET A 1 -26.03 51.54 49.75
N LYS A 2 -26.04 50.25 50.10
CA LYS A 2 -24.95 49.54 50.79
C LYS A 2 -24.75 48.23 50.03
N THR A 3 -23.62 48.11 49.36
CA THR A 3 -23.25 46.99 48.49
C THR A 3 -22.79 45.80 49.33
N LEU A 4 -23.41 44.63 49.10
CA LEU A 4 -22.93 43.34 49.59
C LEU A 4 -21.79 42.86 48.68
N ASN A 5 -20.65 42.51 49.28
CA ASN A 5 -19.58 41.75 48.62
C ASN A 5 -19.93 40.25 48.68
N HIS A 6 -20.20 39.64 47.53
CA HIS A 6 -20.27 38.19 47.40
C HIS A 6 -18.86 37.64 47.14
N LEU A 7 -18.34 36.85 48.08
CA LEU A 7 -17.15 36.02 47.88
C LEU A 7 -17.53 34.81 47.02
N ALA A 8 -17.05 34.76 45.78
CA ALA A 8 -17.21 33.59 44.91
C ALA A 8 -16.10 32.56 45.21
N LEU A 9 -16.47 31.43 45.80
CA LEU A 9 -15.58 30.30 46.04
C LEU A 9 -15.43 29.50 44.72
N THR A 10 -14.29 29.62 44.07
CA THR A 10 -13.98 28.85 42.85
C THR A 10 -13.46 27.47 43.25
N ALA A 11 -14.29 26.44 43.08
CA ALA A 11 -13.87 25.05 43.23
C ALA A 11 -13.05 24.62 42.00
N ALA A 12 -11.74 24.44 42.17
CA ALA A 12 -10.88 23.89 41.14
C ALA A 12 -11.12 22.37 41.03
N LEU A 13 -11.87 21.94 40.01
CA LEU A 13 -11.89 20.53 39.60
C LEU A 13 -10.54 20.20 38.94
N THR A 14 -9.67 19.49 39.66
CA THR A 14 -8.52 18.82 39.06
C THR A 14 -9.01 17.60 38.29
N LEU A 15 -9.23 17.75 36.98
CA LEU A 15 -9.34 16.64 36.04
C LEU A 15 -7.98 15.96 35.93
N THR A 16 -7.77 14.88 36.68
CA THR A 16 -6.68 13.93 36.41
C THR A 16 -7.03 13.18 35.13
N ALA A 17 -6.60 13.69 33.98
CA ALA A 17 -6.57 12.90 32.76
C ALA A 17 -5.63 11.71 33.00
N PRO A 18 -6.02 10.46 32.65
CA PRO A 18 -5.04 9.39 32.60
C PRO A 18 -3.97 9.81 31.61
N SER A 19 -2.75 10.01 32.10
CA SER A 19 -1.59 10.16 31.24
C SER A 19 -1.36 8.79 30.61
N TYR A 20 -1.92 8.57 29.42
CA TYR A 20 -1.34 7.59 28.53
C TYR A 20 0.03 8.14 28.17
N ALA A 21 1.06 7.62 28.85
CA ALA A 21 2.42 7.72 28.35
C ALA A 21 2.35 7.26 26.89
N ALA A 22 2.59 8.20 25.97
CA ALA A 22 2.80 7.87 24.58
C ALA A 22 4.01 6.94 24.56
N ASP A 23 3.76 5.65 24.34
CA ASP A 23 4.81 4.71 24.04
C ASP A 23 5.44 5.20 22.72
N PRO A 24 6.70 5.66 22.73
CA PRO A 24 7.34 6.16 21.53
C PRO A 24 7.58 4.95 20.61
N SER A 25 6.59 4.61 19.78
CA SER A 25 6.63 3.52 18.80
C SER A 25 6.93 2.11 19.36
N GLY A 26 6.59 1.81 20.62
CA GLY A 26 6.87 0.52 21.25
C GLY A 26 6.61 -0.68 20.35
N GLY A 27 7.69 -1.30 19.85
CA GLY A 27 7.71 -2.57 19.12
C GLY A 27 6.97 -2.67 17.78
N TRP A 28 6.04 -1.76 17.47
CA TRP A 28 5.14 -1.91 16.31
C TRP A 28 5.84 -1.59 15.00
N THR A 29 5.82 -2.56 14.08
CA THR A 29 6.30 -2.42 12.71
C THR A 29 5.16 -2.74 11.74
N THR A 30 4.98 -1.94 10.70
CA THR A 30 4.08 -2.29 9.60
C THR A 30 4.65 -3.49 8.85
N SER A 31 4.01 -4.65 9.00
CA SER A 31 4.46 -5.89 8.39
C SER A 31 3.80 -6.15 7.03
N TRP A 32 2.59 -5.63 6.85
CA TRP A 32 1.87 -5.66 5.59
C TRP A 32 1.10 -4.36 5.42
N TYR A 33 0.99 -3.90 4.17
CA TYR A 33 0.31 -2.66 3.81
C TYR A 33 -0.30 -2.75 2.42
N ALA A 34 -1.42 -2.06 2.23
CA ALA A 34 -1.99 -1.74 0.94
C ALA A 34 -2.48 -0.28 0.96
N SER A 35 -1.92 0.55 0.09
CA SER A 35 -2.29 1.96 -0.01
C SER A 35 -3.76 2.14 -0.36
N PRO A 36 -4.58 2.82 0.46
CA PRO A 36 -5.96 3.10 0.10
C PRO A 36 -6.06 4.00 -1.14
N GLN A 37 -7.06 3.75 -1.97
CA GLN A 37 -7.52 4.52 -3.12
C GLN A 37 -8.94 5.05 -2.90
N ALA A 38 -9.22 6.21 -3.46
CA ALA A 38 -10.58 6.73 -3.56
C ALA A 38 -11.34 5.95 -4.65
N ALA A 39 -12.61 5.64 -4.41
CA ALA A 39 -13.47 5.08 -5.44
C ALA A 39 -13.48 5.97 -6.70
N TRP A 40 -13.48 5.33 -7.85
CA TRP A 40 -13.51 6.02 -9.14
C TRP A 40 -14.94 6.38 -9.53
N GLY A 41 -15.08 7.43 -10.34
CA GLY A 41 -16.36 7.79 -10.95
C GLY A 41 -16.85 6.69 -11.90
N ALA A 42 -18.15 6.64 -12.15
CA ALA A 42 -18.78 5.66 -13.04
C ALA A 42 -18.29 5.78 -14.51
N ASP A 43 -17.63 6.88 -14.85
CA ASP A 43 -17.02 7.18 -16.14
C ASP A 43 -15.62 6.57 -16.30
N PHE A 44 -15.03 6.00 -15.25
CA PHE A 44 -13.71 5.39 -15.33
C PHE A 44 -13.78 4.04 -16.10
N PRO A 45 -12.92 3.80 -17.10
CA PRO A 45 -13.14 2.72 -18.08
C PRO A 45 -12.72 1.33 -17.59
N LEU A 46 -12.18 1.20 -16.39
CA LEU A 46 -11.70 -0.07 -15.84
C LEU A 46 -12.64 -0.60 -14.75
N PRO A 47 -12.98 -1.90 -14.76
CA PRO A 47 -13.79 -2.50 -13.71
C PRO A 47 -13.02 -2.46 -12.37
N THR A 48 -13.71 -2.09 -11.30
CA THR A 48 -13.07 -1.97 -9.97
C THR A 48 -12.81 -3.30 -9.28
N GLY A 49 -13.53 -4.38 -9.66
CA GLY A 49 -13.43 -5.68 -9.00
C GLY A 49 -13.95 -5.70 -7.56
N VAL A 50 -14.53 -4.59 -7.08
CA VAL A 50 -15.14 -4.42 -5.75
C VAL A 50 -16.56 -3.87 -5.90
N PRO A 51 -17.52 -4.26 -5.04
CA PRO A 51 -18.87 -3.74 -5.11
C PRO A 51 -18.92 -2.26 -4.70
N ALA A 52 -19.90 -1.52 -5.21
CA ALA A 52 -20.07 -0.10 -4.87
C ALA A 52 -20.41 0.11 -3.38
N ALA A 53 -21.08 -0.87 -2.77
CA ALA A 53 -21.42 -0.89 -1.36
C ALA A 53 -21.54 -2.33 -0.84
N LEU A 54 -21.39 -2.48 0.47
CA LEU A 54 -21.65 -3.71 1.21
C LEU A 54 -22.72 -3.45 2.25
N GLU A 55 -23.58 -4.44 2.52
CA GLU A 55 -24.61 -4.31 3.55
C GLU A 55 -24.95 -5.67 4.15
N ARG A 56 -24.86 -5.78 5.49
CA ARG A 56 -25.08 -7.04 6.22
C ARG A 56 -24.22 -8.16 5.66
N GLN A 57 -22.96 -7.85 5.37
CA GLN A 57 -22.00 -8.75 4.74
C GLN A 57 -20.68 -8.75 5.50
N THR A 58 -19.96 -9.86 5.40
CA THR A 58 -18.60 -10.02 5.89
C THR A 58 -17.64 -9.99 4.72
N VAL A 59 -16.62 -9.13 4.80
CA VAL A 59 -15.45 -9.22 3.90
C VAL A 59 -14.37 -10.02 4.61
N ARG A 60 -13.82 -11.02 3.94
CA ARG A 60 -12.69 -11.81 4.41
C ARG A 60 -11.52 -11.62 3.44
N GLU A 61 -10.46 -11.01 3.94
CA GLU A 61 -9.25 -10.72 3.18
C GLU A 61 -8.07 -11.52 3.72
N THR A 62 -7.24 -12.05 2.83
CA THR A 62 -5.97 -12.68 3.19
C THR A 62 -4.80 -11.76 2.85
N ALA A 63 -3.83 -11.70 3.75
CA ALA A 63 -2.62 -10.91 3.61
C ALA A 63 -1.41 -11.71 4.11
N ARG A 64 -0.36 -11.77 3.29
CA ARG A 64 0.93 -12.33 3.70
C ARG A 64 1.75 -11.24 4.39
N ILE A 65 2.07 -11.43 5.66
CA ILE A 65 2.89 -10.48 6.42
C ILE A 65 4.38 -10.63 6.07
N SER A 66 5.16 -9.54 6.14
CA SER A 66 6.60 -9.59 5.87
C SER A 66 7.42 -10.02 7.09
N ALA A 67 7.27 -9.32 8.21
CA ALA A 67 7.90 -9.63 9.49
C ALA A 67 6.91 -10.30 10.46
N GLY A 68 7.41 -11.24 11.25
CA GLY A 68 6.67 -11.87 12.34
C GLY A 68 6.64 -11.01 13.61
N GLY A 69 5.89 -11.47 14.61
CA GLY A 69 5.79 -10.79 15.90
C GLY A 69 4.99 -11.59 16.92
N THR A 70 4.92 -11.10 18.16
CA THR A 70 4.18 -11.77 19.24
C THR A 70 2.72 -11.31 19.34
N ARG A 71 2.44 -10.11 18.84
CA ARG A 71 1.12 -9.50 18.82
C ARG A 71 0.85 -8.85 17.48
N VAL A 72 -0.42 -8.75 17.11
CA VAL A 72 -0.85 -8.07 15.88
C VAL A 72 -1.83 -6.95 16.19
N ARG A 73 -1.86 -5.94 15.32
CA ARG A 73 -2.95 -4.96 15.20
C ARG A 73 -3.40 -4.88 13.76
N ILE A 74 -4.70 -4.72 13.58
CA ILE A 74 -5.33 -4.56 12.27
C ILE A 74 -5.71 -3.10 12.08
N VAL A 75 -5.38 -2.55 10.91
CA VAL A 75 -5.70 -1.17 10.54
C VAL A 75 -6.71 -1.18 9.40
N LEU A 76 -7.91 -0.68 9.69
CA LEU A 76 -8.97 -0.44 8.73
C LEU A 76 -8.98 1.05 8.35
N SER A 77 -9.30 1.37 7.10
CA SER A 77 -9.23 2.74 6.58
C SER A 77 -10.56 3.19 5.99
N ASN A 78 -11.00 4.38 6.40
CA ASN A 78 -12.07 5.15 5.77
C ASN A 78 -11.54 6.47 5.19
N ARG A 79 -10.28 6.46 4.72
CA ARG A 79 -9.51 7.65 4.31
C ARG A 79 -10.24 8.55 3.30
N TYR A 80 -10.98 7.97 2.37
CA TYR A 80 -11.73 8.70 1.34
C TYR A 80 -13.25 8.61 1.52
N GLY A 81 -13.72 8.00 2.61
CA GLY A 81 -15.14 7.98 2.91
C GLY A 81 -15.61 9.29 3.53
N GLN A 82 -16.83 9.66 3.16
CA GLN A 82 -17.48 10.91 3.58
C GLN A 82 -18.47 10.68 4.74
N ARG A 83 -18.66 9.42 5.16
CA ARG A 83 -19.57 9.02 6.23
C ARG A 83 -18.87 8.04 7.17
N PRO A 84 -19.23 8.00 8.46
CA PRO A 84 -18.72 6.97 9.36
C PRO A 84 -19.10 5.56 8.91
N ILE A 85 -18.22 4.59 9.13
CA ILE A 85 -18.46 3.16 8.84
C ILE A 85 -18.62 2.41 10.15
N VAL A 86 -19.67 1.62 10.29
CA VAL A 86 -19.89 0.76 11.46
C VAL A 86 -19.26 -0.60 11.24
N ILE A 87 -18.37 -1.01 12.15
CA ILE A 87 -17.81 -2.36 12.24
C ILE A 87 -18.62 -3.13 13.29
N GLY A 88 -19.30 -4.18 12.87
CA GLY A 88 -20.15 -4.99 13.76
C GLY A 88 -19.37 -6.02 14.57
N GLU A 89 -18.49 -6.77 13.90
CA GLU A 89 -17.54 -7.70 14.51
C GLU A 89 -16.35 -7.83 13.56
N ALA A 90 -15.14 -8.02 14.08
CA ALA A 90 -13.99 -8.34 13.25
C ALA A 90 -13.11 -9.40 13.94
N ARG A 91 -12.45 -10.23 13.13
CA ARG A 91 -11.59 -11.32 13.61
C ARG A 91 -10.33 -11.46 12.76
N VAL A 92 -9.27 -12.00 13.37
CA VAL A 92 -8.03 -12.38 12.69
C VAL A 92 -7.69 -13.83 13.00
N ALA A 93 -7.21 -14.55 12.00
CA ALA A 93 -6.69 -15.90 12.11
C ALA A 93 -5.46 -16.07 11.24
N ARG A 94 -4.65 -17.10 11.50
CA ARG A 94 -3.71 -17.61 10.49
C ARG A 94 -4.51 -18.23 9.36
N ALA A 95 -4.10 -18.02 8.11
CA ALA A 95 -4.77 -18.60 6.96
C ALA A 95 -4.71 -20.13 7.04
N GLY A 96 -5.83 -20.79 6.78
CA GLY A 96 -5.95 -22.26 6.89
C GLY A 96 -6.10 -22.78 8.33
N ALA A 97 -6.10 -21.91 9.35
CA ALA A 97 -6.39 -22.33 10.71
C ALA A 97 -7.88 -22.72 10.88
N PRO A 98 -8.21 -23.61 11.84
CA PRO A 98 -9.59 -23.90 12.22
C PRO A 98 -10.41 -22.65 12.60
N ALA A 99 -11.73 -22.68 12.42
CA ALA A 99 -12.63 -21.55 12.73
C ALA A 99 -12.47 -20.99 14.15
N ASP A 100 -12.35 -21.89 15.11
CA ASP A 100 -12.22 -21.60 16.53
C ASP A 100 -10.87 -20.95 16.89
N ALA A 101 -9.89 -21.00 15.98
CA ALA A 101 -8.63 -20.27 16.12
C ALA A 101 -8.73 -18.79 15.75
N ALA A 102 -9.86 -18.33 15.19
CA ALA A 102 -10.06 -16.92 14.85
C ALA A 102 -10.27 -16.07 16.11
N LEU A 103 -9.31 -15.19 16.39
CA LEU A 103 -9.33 -14.30 17.54
C LEU A 103 -10.17 -13.07 17.26
N ALA A 104 -10.97 -12.66 18.26
CA ALA A 104 -11.77 -11.44 18.17
C ALA A 104 -10.88 -10.19 18.21
N LEU A 105 -11.16 -9.24 17.32
CA LEU A 105 -10.59 -7.90 17.42
C LEU A 105 -11.46 -7.04 18.33
N SER A 106 -10.82 -6.16 19.08
CA SER A 106 -11.50 -5.10 19.83
C SER A 106 -10.93 -3.73 19.49
N PHE A 107 -11.69 -2.69 19.81
CA PHE A 107 -11.34 -1.29 19.59
C PHE A 107 -11.68 -0.51 20.85
N GLY A 108 -10.68 -0.15 21.64
CA GLY A 108 -10.90 0.44 22.97
C GLY A 108 -11.69 -0.50 23.90
N GLY A 109 -11.40 -1.80 23.82
CA GLY A 109 -12.03 -2.87 24.61
C GLY A 109 -13.41 -3.30 24.12
N LYS A 110 -13.92 -2.76 23.00
CA LYS A 110 -15.25 -3.09 22.46
C LYS A 110 -15.16 -3.94 21.19
N PRO A 111 -16.06 -4.92 20.98
CA PRO A 111 -16.05 -5.78 19.77
C PRO A 111 -16.58 -5.09 18.51
N ALA A 112 -17.31 -3.99 18.68
CA ALA A 112 -17.86 -3.17 17.61
C ALA A 112 -17.31 -1.75 17.70
N ALA A 113 -17.18 -1.08 16.56
CA ALA A 113 -16.57 0.23 16.46
C ALA A 113 -17.15 1.05 15.31
N VAL A 114 -16.82 2.35 15.30
CA VAL A 114 -17.14 3.24 14.20
C VAL A 114 -15.84 3.83 13.68
N ILE A 115 -15.60 3.71 12.38
CA ILE A 115 -14.51 4.42 11.69
C ILE A 115 -15.06 5.78 11.26
N PRO A 116 -14.57 6.92 11.79
CA PRO A 116 -15.00 8.23 11.32
C PRO A 116 -14.69 8.43 9.84
N ALA A 117 -15.39 9.37 9.19
CA ALA A 117 -15.06 9.81 7.84
C ALA A 117 -13.60 10.29 7.78
N GLY A 118 -12.89 9.95 6.71
CA GLY A 118 -11.51 10.38 6.48
C GLY A 118 -10.45 9.76 7.40
N SER A 119 -10.81 8.82 8.27
CA SER A 119 -9.93 8.36 9.36
C SER A 119 -9.60 6.86 9.28
N PRO A 120 -8.45 6.43 9.81
CA PRO A 120 -8.21 5.01 10.09
C PRO A 120 -8.86 4.57 11.42
N LEU A 121 -9.01 3.26 11.59
CA LEU A 121 -9.34 2.58 12.84
C LEU A 121 -8.31 1.49 13.08
N ILE A 122 -7.65 1.51 14.24
CA ILE A 122 -6.63 0.55 14.64
C ILE A 122 -7.20 -0.31 15.77
N SER A 123 -7.10 -1.64 15.65
CA SER A 123 -7.52 -2.54 16.73
C SER A 123 -6.64 -2.41 17.97
N ASP A 124 -7.17 -2.82 19.11
CA ASP A 124 -6.34 -3.16 20.27
C ASP A 124 -5.34 -4.29 19.89
N PRO A 125 -4.21 -4.44 20.62
CA PRO A 125 -3.30 -5.55 20.40
C PRO A 125 -3.98 -6.90 20.60
N VAL A 126 -3.71 -7.85 19.71
CA VAL A 126 -4.13 -9.24 19.85
C VAL A 126 -2.91 -10.11 20.07
N ASP A 127 -2.92 -10.91 21.13
CA ASP A 127 -1.87 -11.90 21.42
C ASP A 127 -1.96 -13.06 20.42
N LEU A 128 -1.33 -12.86 19.27
CA LEU A 128 -1.21 -13.83 18.18
C LEU A 128 0.25 -13.83 17.73
N ARG A 129 1.01 -14.83 18.16
CA ARG A 129 2.36 -15.04 17.65
C ARG A 129 2.27 -15.42 16.17
N VAL A 130 3.01 -14.75 15.32
CA VAL A 130 3.03 -15.01 13.87
C VAL A 130 4.47 -15.05 13.39
N ASP A 131 4.77 -15.97 12.51
CA ASP A 131 6.09 -16.06 11.90
C ASP A 131 6.18 -15.13 10.68
N ALA A 132 7.40 -14.75 10.31
CA ALA A 132 7.59 -13.97 9.10
C ALA A 132 7.06 -14.73 7.88
N LEU A 133 6.47 -14.01 6.91
CA LEU A 133 5.93 -14.57 5.67
C LEU A 133 4.67 -15.43 5.84
N GLU A 134 4.11 -15.49 7.04
CA GLU A 134 2.85 -16.16 7.32
C GLU A 134 1.67 -15.43 6.68
N LYS A 135 0.61 -16.15 6.32
CA LYS A 135 -0.63 -15.56 5.82
C LYS A 135 -1.63 -15.40 6.96
N LEU A 136 -2.22 -14.22 7.07
CA LEU A 136 -3.30 -13.94 8.00
C LEU A 136 -4.59 -13.66 7.24
N THR A 137 -5.70 -14.14 7.78
CA THR A 137 -7.04 -13.88 7.27
C THR A 137 -7.75 -12.94 8.25
N VAL A 138 -8.25 -11.82 7.73
CA VAL A 138 -9.00 -10.82 8.48
C VAL A 138 -10.43 -10.81 7.98
N GLY A 139 -11.39 -11.07 8.88
CA GLY A 139 -12.82 -10.98 8.60
C GLY A 139 -13.42 -9.74 9.24
N VAL A 140 -14.18 -8.94 8.48
CA VAL A 140 -14.85 -7.72 8.96
C VAL A 140 -16.32 -7.77 8.57
N TYR A 141 -17.21 -7.76 9.55
CA TYR A 141 -18.65 -7.69 9.34
C TYR A 141 -19.16 -6.25 9.32
N LEU A 142 -19.86 -5.88 8.25
CA LEU A 142 -20.46 -4.57 8.02
C LEU A 142 -22.00 -4.68 8.15
N PRO A 143 -22.58 -4.36 9.32
CA PRO A 143 -24.01 -4.54 9.59
C PRO A 143 -24.91 -3.53 8.88
N GLN A 144 -24.35 -2.43 8.38
CA GLN A 144 -25.08 -1.33 7.75
C GLN A 144 -24.59 -1.11 6.32
N ALA A 145 -25.43 -0.48 5.49
CA ALA A 145 -25.06 -0.05 4.16
C ALA A 145 -23.78 0.81 4.19
N THR A 146 -22.71 0.29 3.60
CA THR A 146 -21.37 0.84 3.63
C THR A 146 -20.89 1.05 2.19
N PRO A 147 -20.96 2.29 1.65
CA PRO A 147 -20.34 2.60 0.37
C PRO A 147 -18.82 2.42 0.44
N LEU A 148 -18.25 1.67 -0.49
CA LEU A 148 -16.81 1.43 -0.55
C LEU A 148 -16.09 2.57 -1.27
N ASN A 149 -16.13 3.75 -0.66
CA ASN A 149 -15.42 4.94 -1.17
C ASN A 149 -13.91 4.88 -0.89
N THR A 150 -13.48 4.00 0.01
CA THR A 150 -12.08 3.67 0.29
C THR A 150 -11.88 2.20 -0.03
N PHE A 151 -11.01 1.90 -0.98
CA PHE A 151 -10.70 0.54 -1.40
C PHE A 151 -9.25 0.46 -1.88
N HIS A 152 -8.77 -0.71 -2.27
CA HIS A 152 -7.54 -0.84 -3.03
C HIS A 152 -7.80 -1.71 -4.25
N TRP A 153 -7.50 -1.19 -5.43
CA TRP A 153 -7.80 -1.84 -6.71
C TRP A 153 -6.70 -2.85 -7.04
N GLY A 154 -7.09 -4.06 -7.44
CA GLY A 154 -6.12 -5.08 -7.81
C GLY A 154 -5.44 -5.71 -6.60
N ALA A 155 -4.13 -5.54 -6.44
CA ALA A 155 -3.22 -6.30 -5.58
C ALA A 155 -2.93 -7.76 -5.99
N GLN A 156 -3.48 -8.28 -7.09
CA GLN A 156 -3.34 -9.69 -7.50
C GLN A 156 -3.75 -10.67 -6.39
N GLN A 157 -4.81 -10.32 -5.65
CA GLN A 157 -5.31 -11.08 -4.51
C GLN A 157 -6.84 -11.13 -4.56
N THR A 158 -7.39 -12.28 -4.17
CA THR A 158 -8.82 -12.52 -4.09
C THR A 158 -9.27 -12.49 -2.63
N ALA A 159 -10.32 -11.71 -2.37
CA ALA A 159 -11.02 -11.66 -1.11
C ALA A 159 -12.43 -12.26 -1.27
N ASP A 160 -13.02 -12.67 -0.14
CA ASP A 160 -14.36 -13.24 -0.11
C ASP A 160 -15.35 -12.24 0.48
N ILE A 161 -16.51 -12.08 -0.16
CA ILE A 161 -17.68 -11.42 0.40
C ILE A 161 -18.71 -12.49 0.73
N VAL A 162 -19.25 -12.42 1.95
CA VAL A 162 -20.14 -13.44 2.50
C VAL A 162 -21.36 -12.77 3.10
N ASP A 163 -22.55 -13.28 2.82
CA ASP A 163 -23.78 -12.73 3.40
C ASP A 163 -23.87 -13.03 4.90
N GLY A 164 -24.32 -12.04 5.66
CA GLY A 164 -24.46 -12.09 7.12
C GLY A 164 -23.14 -11.92 7.88
N ASN A 165 -23.21 -12.12 9.20
CA ASN A 165 -22.04 -12.15 10.06
C ASN A 165 -21.38 -13.54 10.01
N ALA A 166 -20.38 -13.67 9.15
CA ALA A 166 -19.65 -14.90 8.89
C ALA A 166 -18.20 -14.88 9.41
N VAL A 167 -17.84 -13.91 10.27
CA VAL A 167 -16.45 -13.77 10.77
C VAL A 167 -15.97 -14.99 11.58
N ARG A 168 -16.90 -15.82 12.08
CA ARG A 168 -16.65 -17.07 12.81
C ARG A 168 -16.71 -18.33 11.94
N ALA A 169 -17.13 -18.22 10.68
CA ALA A 169 -17.26 -19.38 9.80
C ALA A 169 -15.87 -19.90 9.39
N ALA A 170 -15.62 -21.21 9.48
CA ALA A 170 -14.34 -21.79 9.07
C ALA A 170 -14.13 -21.58 7.57
N THR A 171 -15.10 -22.09 6.82
CA THR A 171 -15.20 -21.96 5.38
C THR A 171 -16.46 -21.17 5.10
N PRO A 172 -16.36 -20.00 4.45
CA PRO A 172 -17.54 -19.30 4.04
C PRO A 172 -18.28 -20.12 2.98
N LYS A 173 -19.59 -20.30 3.16
CA LYS A 173 -20.46 -20.86 2.13
C LYS A 173 -20.89 -19.73 1.19
N ASP A 174 -21.01 -20.03 -0.10
CA ASP A 174 -21.54 -19.10 -1.10
C ASP A 174 -20.78 -17.74 -1.17
N ALA A 175 -19.46 -17.78 -0.94
CA ALA A 175 -18.61 -16.60 -1.03
C ALA A 175 -18.58 -16.03 -2.46
N GLN A 176 -18.74 -14.72 -2.56
CA GLN A 176 -18.53 -13.97 -3.80
C GLN A 176 -17.08 -13.46 -3.83
N ALA A 177 -16.39 -13.69 -4.94
CA ALA A 177 -15.03 -13.21 -5.12
C ALA A 177 -15.00 -11.68 -5.29
N MET A 178 -14.04 -11.05 -4.62
CA MET A 178 -13.68 -9.65 -4.76
C MET A 178 -12.21 -9.56 -5.16
N HIS A 179 -11.91 -8.85 -6.27
CA HIS A 179 -10.56 -8.72 -6.81
C HIS A 179 -9.98 -7.35 -6.45
N GLY A 180 -9.70 -7.19 -5.16
CA GLY A 180 -9.29 -5.93 -4.53
C GLY A 180 -9.42 -6.05 -3.01
N ARG A 181 -9.33 -4.92 -2.32
CA ARG A 181 -9.42 -4.85 -0.85
C ARG A 181 -10.46 -3.85 -0.40
N ALA A 182 -11.11 -4.13 0.73
CA ALA A 182 -12.12 -3.26 1.30
C ALA A 182 -11.76 -2.93 2.76
N LEU A 183 -11.40 -1.66 3.00
CA LEU A 183 -11.04 -1.12 4.30
C LEU A 183 -9.72 -1.64 4.89
N LEU A 184 -9.34 -2.91 4.75
CA LEU A 184 -8.07 -3.42 5.29
C LEU A 184 -6.89 -2.70 4.62
N SER A 185 -6.08 -2.02 5.43
CA SER A 185 -4.99 -1.15 4.92
C SER A 185 -3.62 -1.47 5.50
N ALA A 186 -3.55 -1.99 6.74
CA ALA A 186 -2.29 -2.44 7.32
C ALA A 186 -2.47 -3.56 8.34
N ILE A 187 -1.41 -4.35 8.50
CA ILE A 187 -1.22 -5.25 9.64
C ILE A 187 0.09 -4.85 10.30
N LEU A 188 -0.01 -4.44 11.57
CA LEU A 188 1.13 -4.11 12.40
C LEU A 188 1.47 -5.33 13.26
N VAL A 189 2.75 -5.58 13.47
CA VAL A 189 3.24 -6.63 14.37
C VAL A 189 4.12 -6.01 15.45
N ASP A 190 4.02 -6.56 16.66
CA ASP A 190 5.01 -6.31 17.71
C ASP A 190 6.25 -7.16 17.41
N ALA A 191 7.17 -6.57 16.64
CA ALA A 191 8.43 -7.17 16.22
C ALA A 191 9.56 -6.70 17.15
N SER A 192 9.38 -6.89 18.46
CA SER A 192 10.43 -6.63 19.45
C SER A 192 11.72 -7.37 19.09
N GLY A 193 12.73 -6.65 18.58
CA GLY A 193 14.01 -7.18 18.08
C GLY A 193 14.22 -7.16 16.56
N GLY A 194 13.20 -6.75 15.78
CA GLY A 194 13.33 -6.52 14.34
C GLY A 194 14.15 -5.27 13.99
N LYS A 195 14.63 -5.18 12.74
CA LYS A 195 15.43 -4.06 12.23
C LYS A 195 14.59 -2.94 11.61
N GLY A 196 13.27 -3.04 11.67
CA GLY A 196 12.31 -2.08 11.12
C GLY A 196 11.73 -2.53 9.78
N ALA A 197 11.40 -1.57 8.91
CA ALA A 197 10.78 -1.82 7.62
C ALA A 197 11.40 -0.98 6.50
N VAL A 198 11.35 -1.52 5.29
CA VAL A 198 11.50 -0.78 4.04
C VAL A 198 10.14 -0.61 3.38
N ALA A 199 9.79 0.62 3.02
CA ALA A 199 8.64 0.87 2.17
C ALA A 199 9.03 0.81 0.70
N VAL A 200 8.11 0.37 -0.14
CA VAL A 200 8.26 0.42 -1.60
C VAL A 200 7.14 1.26 -2.17
N LEU A 201 7.48 2.46 -2.63
CA LEU A 201 6.54 3.42 -3.19
C LEU A 201 6.54 3.27 -4.71
N GLY A 202 5.40 2.92 -5.30
CA GLY A 202 5.33 2.76 -6.74
C GLY A 202 3.94 2.68 -7.34
N ASP A 203 3.91 2.26 -8.60
CA ASP A 203 2.71 2.13 -9.41
C ASP A 203 2.27 0.66 -9.55
N SER A 204 1.63 0.30 -10.67
CA SER A 204 1.15 -1.05 -10.98
C SER A 204 2.27 -2.09 -11.01
N ILE A 205 3.51 -1.68 -11.30
CA ILE A 205 4.68 -2.57 -11.24
C ILE A 205 4.99 -2.93 -9.78
N THR A 206 4.78 -2.02 -8.83
CA THR A 206 5.00 -2.26 -7.39
C THR A 206 3.80 -2.92 -6.74
N ASP A 207 2.60 -2.52 -7.13
CA ASP A 207 1.34 -3.15 -6.74
C ASP A 207 1.29 -4.63 -7.21
N GLY A 208 1.93 -4.92 -8.35
CA GLY A 208 2.23 -6.28 -8.79
C GLY A 208 1.46 -6.77 -10.00
N ASN A 209 0.89 -5.88 -10.81
CA ASN A 209 0.16 -6.26 -12.02
C ASN A 209 1.02 -7.18 -12.93
N GLY A 210 0.44 -8.23 -13.50
CA GLY A 210 1.19 -9.22 -14.28
C GLY A 210 1.79 -10.37 -13.46
N SER A 211 1.81 -10.31 -12.13
CA SER A 211 2.13 -11.48 -11.30
C SER A 211 0.97 -12.46 -11.26
N THR A 212 1.25 -13.75 -11.04
CA THR A 212 0.22 -14.77 -10.84
C THR A 212 -0.72 -14.40 -9.68
N PRO A 213 -2.04 -14.26 -9.91
CA PRO A 213 -3.01 -13.99 -8.85
C PRO A 213 -2.92 -15.00 -7.69
N ASP A 214 -3.04 -14.50 -6.46
CA ASP A 214 -2.98 -15.28 -5.21
C ASP A 214 -1.64 -16.02 -4.96
N GLY A 215 -0.63 -15.78 -5.81
CA GLY A 215 0.67 -16.45 -5.75
C GLY A 215 1.72 -15.80 -4.84
N ASP A 216 1.50 -14.56 -4.40
CA ASP A 216 2.49 -13.73 -3.67
C ASP A 216 3.85 -13.66 -4.40
N ARG A 217 3.80 -13.38 -5.70
CA ARG A 217 4.96 -13.34 -6.62
C ARG A 217 5.23 -11.94 -7.18
N ARG A 218 4.85 -10.91 -6.44
CA ARG A 218 5.18 -9.51 -6.76
C ARG A 218 6.60 -9.25 -6.28
N TRP A 219 7.33 -8.29 -6.87
CA TRP A 219 8.71 -8.05 -6.42
C TRP A 219 8.82 -7.66 -4.92
N PRO A 220 7.83 -6.98 -4.30
CA PRO A 220 7.88 -6.74 -2.86
C PRO A 220 7.71 -8.03 -2.03
N ASP A 221 7.02 -9.05 -2.54
CA ASP A 221 6.86 -10.35 -1.84
C ASP A 221 8.17 -11.15 -1.85
N TYR A 222 8.87 -11.16 -2.99
CA TYR A 222 10.20 -11.76 -3.10
C TYR A 222 11.22 -10.99 -2.25
N LEU A 223 11.15 -9.66 -2.23
CA LEU A 223 11.97 -8.84 -1.35
C LEU A 223 11.70 -9.16 0.12
N ALA A 224 10.43 -9.25 0.53
CA ALA A 224 10.05 -9.65 1.89
C ALA A 224 10.63 -11.02 2.26
N ALA A 225 10.59 -11.98 1.33
CA ALA A 225 11.16 -13.30 1.55
C ALA A 225 12.67 -13.27 1.77
N ARG A 226 13.41 -12.40 1.06
CA ARG A 226 14.86 -12.23 1.23
C ARG A 226 15.20 -11.54 2.56
N LEU A 227 14.41 -10.53 2.95
CA LEU A 227 14.69 -9.66 4.09
C LEU A 227 14.15 -10.18 5.43
N SER A 228 13.25 -11.15 5.41
CA SER A 228 12.67 -11.73 6.62
C SER A 228 13.72 -12.33 7.56
N ALA A 229 14.77 -12.94 7.01
CA ALA A 229 15.89 -13.51 7.76
C ALA A 229 16.69 -12.43 8.53
N ASP A 230 16.69 -11.20 8.01
CA ASP A 230 17.30 -10.03 8.66
C ASP A 230 16.35 -9.30 9.61
N GLY A 231 15.09 -9.75 9.72
CA GLY A 231 14.07 -9.11 10.53
C GLY A 231 13.62 -7.75 10.00
N VAL A 232 13.70 -7.53 8.68
CA VAL A 232 13.22 -6.31 8.01
C VAL A 232 11.91 -6.60 7.28
N ALA A 233 10.86 -5.84 7.61
CA ALA A 233 9.58 -5.91 6.90
C ALA A 233 9.62 -5.15 5.56
N VAL A 234 8.78 -5.56 4.61
CA VAL A 234 8.52 -4.81 3.37
C VAL A 234 7.09 -4.29 3.38
N VAL A 235 6.94 -2.98 3.16
CA VAL A 235 5.66 -2.27 3.14
C VAL A 235 5.35 -1.89 1.70
N ASN A 236 4.37 -2.55 1.08
CA ASN A 236 3.98 -2.27 -0.31
C ASN A 236 3.03 -1.07 -0.40
N ALA A 237 3.55 0.09 -0.81
CA ALA A 237 2.80 1.32 -1.07
C ALA A 237 2.56 1.54 -2.58
N GLY A 238 2.47 0.46 -3.35
CA GLY A 238 2.08 0.45 -4.75
C GLY A 238 0.61 0.84 -4.94
N ILE A 239 0.32 1.60 -5.99
CA ILE A 239 -1.05 1.82 -6.48
C ILE A 239 -1.00 1.70 -8.00
N SER A 240 -1.77 0.79 -8.59
CA SER A 240 -1.87 0.71 -10.05
C SER A 240 -2.29 2.05 -10.69
N GLY A 241 -1.53 2.46 -11.71
CA GLY A 241 -1.72 3.75 -12.39
C GLY A 241 -1.26 4.98 -11.60
N ALA A 242 -0.59 4.81 -10.46
CA ALA A 242 -0.08 5.94 -9.70
C ALA A 242 0.94 6.76 -10.51
N ARG A 243 0.96 8.05 -10.20
CA ARG A 243 1.86 9.04 -10.80
C ARG A 243 2.56 9.85 -9.70
N LEU A 244 3.69 10.44 -10.04
CA LEU A 244 4.41 11.38 -9.17
C LEU A 244 3.58 12.66 -8.95
N LEU A 245 2.97 13.18 -10.02
CA LEU A 245 2.32 14.50 -10.03
C LEU A 245 0.80 14.45 -10.13
N GLY A 246 0.28 13.57 -10.98
CA GLY A 246 -1.13 13.63 -11.36
C GLY A 246 -2.01 12.65 -10.60
N ASP A 247 -3.10 13.14 -10.04
CA ASP A 247 -4.14 12.27 -9.48
C ASP A 247 -4.93 11.59 -10.60
N ARG A 248 -5.50 10.41 -10.34
CA ARG A 248 -6.66 9.84 -11.05
C ARG A 248 -7.05 8.49 -10.45
N MET A 249 -6.22 7.47 -10.68
CA MET A 249 -6.42 6.13 -10.12
C MET A 249 -6.07 6.08 -8.63
N GLY A 250 -5.21 7.00 -8.18
CA GLY A 250 -4.96 7.32 -6.78
C GLY A 250 -4.50 8.76 -6.64
N VAL A 251 -4.34 9.18 -5.38
CA VAL A 251 -3.66 10.43 -5.04
C VAL A 251 -2.18 10.32 -5.45
N ASN A 252 -1.63 11.40 -6.00
CA ASN A 252 -0.24 11.46 -6.43
C ASN A 252 0.74 11.17 -5.28
N ALA A 253 1.90 10.60 -5.64
CA ALA A 253 2.87 10.17 -4.64
C ALA A 253 3.38 11.29 -3.74
N ALA A 254 3.57 12.51 -4.26
CA ALA A 254 4.04 13.64 -3.47
C ALA A 254 3.06 13.98 -2.32
N ALA A 255 1.75 13.86 -2.56
CA ALA A 255 0.71 14.16 -1.57
C ALA A 255 0.46 13.01 -0.59
N ARG A 256 0.73 11.74 -0.97
CA ARG A 256 0.54 10.57 -0.08
C ARG A 256 1.81 10.05 0.59
N PHE A 257 2.98 10.63 0.29
CA PHE A 257 4.27 10.11 0.77
C PHE A 257 4.35 10.04 2.30
N GLU A 258 3.84 11.05 2.98
CA GLU A 258 3.79 11.05 4.44
C GLU A 258 2.93 9.90 4.97
N GLN A 259 1.71 9.72 4.46
CA GLN A 259 0.78 8.73 5.01
C GLN A 259 1.13 7.29 4.62
N ASP A 260 1.66 7.07 3.43
CA ASP A 260 1.89 5.74 2.88
C ASP A 260 3.33 5.24 3.10
N VAL A 261 4.25 6.14 3.45
CA VAL A 261 5.66 5.80 3.71
C VAL A 261 6.12 6.31 5.07
N LEU A 262 6.23 7.64 5.25
CA LEU A 262 6.97 8.20 6.39
C LEU A 262 6.27 8.00 7.73
N GLY A 263 4.94 7.93 7.72
CA GLY A 263 4.10 7.69 8.88
C GLY A 263 3.86 6.22 9.18
N GLN A 264 4.39 5.30 8.38
CA GLN A 264 4.26 3.86 8.63
C GLN A 264 5.20 3.41 9.76
N PRO A 265 4.68 2.79 10.84
CA PRO A 265 5.50 2.29 11.93
C PRO A 265 6.68 1.44 11.48
N GLY A 266 7.88 1.78 11.99
CA GLY A 266 9.10 1.02 11.74
C GLY A 266 9.81 1.33 10.42
N VAL A 267 9.26 2.15 9.52
CA VAL A 267 9.93 2.48 8.24
C VAL A 267 11.24 3.23 8.49
N LYS A 268 12.33 2.69 7.93
CA LYS A 268 13.69 3.25 7.99
C LYS A 268 14.27 3.57 6.62
N ALA A 269 13.75 2.93 5.57
CA ALA A 269 14.11 3.21 4.19
C ALA A 269 12.88 3.18 3.28
N VAL A 270 13.00 3.81 2.10
CA VAL A 270 12.03 3.69 1.02
C VAL A 270 12.71 3.51 -0.32
N VAL A 271 12.21 2.56 -1.12
CA VAL A 271 12.55 2.41 -2.54
C VAL A 271 11.45 3.06 -3.37
N VAL A 272 11.82 4.00 -4.23
CA VAL A 272 10.88 4.72 -5.10
C VAL A 272 11.01 4.22 -6.53
N LEU A 273 10.00 3.48 -7.00
CA LEU A 273 9.83 3.04 -8.39
C LEU A 273 8.51 3.61 -8.92
N LEU A 274 8.54 4.86 -9.39
CA LEU A 274 7.34 5.55 -9.84
C LEU A 274 7.65 6.59 -10.89
N GLY A 275 6.85 6.68 -11.95
CA GLY A 275 6.99 7.74 -12.95
C GLY A 275 6.71 7.28 -14.38
N ILE A 276 6.59 5.98 -14.61
CA ILE A 276 6.30 5.47 -15.95
C ILE A 276 4.91 5.91 -16.42
N ASN A 277 3.94 6.03 -15.51
CA ASN A 277 2.60 6.57 -15.82
C ASN A 277 2.62 8.08 -16.10
N ASP A 278 3.46 8.87 -15.42
CA ASP A 278 3.64 10.29 -15.75
C ASP A 278 4.13 10.46 -17.19
N ILE A 279 4.96 9.55 -17.69
CA ILE A 279 5.48 9.52 -19.06
C ILE A 279 4.45 8.93 -20.04
N GLY A 280 3.82 7.82 -19.66
CA GLY A 280 3.00 6.99 -20.54
C GLY A 280 1.59 7.52 -20.77
N TRP A 281 0.99 8.17 -19.77
CA TRP A 281 -0.41 8.60 -19.85
C TRP A 281 -0.66 9.79 -20.78
N PRO A 282 0.15 10.86 -20.77
CA PRO A 282 -0.10 12.01 -21.63
C PRO A 282 -0.20 11.62 -23.10
N GLN A 283 -1.18 12.18 -23.80
CA GLN A 283 -1.49 11.88 -25.20
C GLN A 283 -1.78 10.39 -25.49
N SER A 284 -2.26 9.64 -24.50
CA SER A 284 -2.79 8.28 -24.65
C SER A 284 -4.28 8.24 -24.30
N ALA A 285 -4.92 7.07 -24.39
CA ALA A 285 -6.29 6.87 -23.95
C ALA A 285 -6.52 7.23 -22.46
N PHE A 286 -5.47 7.22 -21.64
CA PHE A 286 -5.58 7.68 -20.26
C PHE A 286 -5.69 9.20 -20.16
N ALA A 287 -4.86 9.97 -20.86
CA ALA A 287 -4.86 11.43 -20.72
C ALA A 287 -4.65 12.09 -22.09
N PRO A 288 -5.66 12.06 -22.98
CA PRO A 288 -5.50 12.48 -24.37
C PRO A 288 -5.09 13.95 -24.51
N ASP A 289 -5.59 14.80 -23.61
CA ASP A 289 -5.37 16.26 -23.64
C ASP A 289 -4.20 16.71 -22.74
N GLU A 290 -3.56 15.80 -22.01
CA GLU A 290 -2.42 16.14 -21.16
C GLU A 290 -1.15 16.27 -22.02
N PRO A 291 -0.37 17.37 -21.87
CA PRO A 291 0.84 17.58 -22.67
C PRO A 291 1.94 16.57 -22.32
N PRO A 292 2.88 16.28 -23.25
CA PRO A 292 4.00 15.39 -22.98
C PRO A 292 4.75 15.75 -21.69
N MET A 293 5.05 14.74 -20.89
CA MET A 293 5.85 14.90 -19.68
C MET A 293 7.28 15.30 -20.01
N ARG A 294 7.89 16.08 -19.12
CA ARG A 294 9.29 16.47 -19.20
C ARG A 294 10.07 15.96 -17.99
N ALA A 295 11.31 15.53 -18.20
CA ALA A 295 12.13 14.95 -17.15
C ALA A 295 12.34 15.91 -15.97
N GLU A 296 12.49 17.22 -16.23
CA GLU A 296 12.76 18.21 -15.17
C GLU A 296 11.59 18.32 -14.18
N ARG A 297 10.36 18.12 -14.64
CA ARG A 297 9.16 18.12 -13.78
C ARG A 297 9.15 16.93 -12.84
N MET A 298 9.53 15.74 -13.32
CA MET A 298 9.63 14.54 -12.50
C MET A 298 10.79 14.64 -11.50
N ILE A 299 11.96 15.11 -11.96
CA ILE A 299 13.14 15.34 -11.12
C ILE A 299 12.83 16.30 -9.96
N ALA A 300 12.07 17.36 -10.20
CA ALA A 300 11.65 18.28 -9.14
C ALA A 300 10.82 17.59 -8.04
N VAL A 301 9.94 16.65 -8.41
CA VAL A 301 9.16 15.88 -7.43
C VAL A 301 10.02 14.86 -6.69
N TYR A 302 10.91 14.14 -7.38
CA TYR A 302 11.85 13.25 -6.71
C TYR A 302 12.68 13.99 -5.66
N ARG A 303 13.16 15.20 -5.98
CA ARG A 303 13.84 16.07 -5.00
C ARG A 303 12.98 16.40 -3.79
N GLN A 304 11.69 16.63 -3.99
CA GLN A 304 10.75 16.85 -2.89
C GLN A 304 10.59 15.60 -2.02
N LEU A 305 10.51 14.41 -2.61
CA LEU A 305 10.47 13.14 -1.87
C LEU A 305 11.77 12.93 -1.09
N ILE A 306 12.93 13.20 -1.71
CA ILE A 306 14.24 13.11 -1.07
C ILE A 306 14.32 14.05 0.14
N ALA A 307 13.90 15.30 -0.01
CA ALA A 307 13.89 16.26 1.09
C ALA A 307 12.98 15.80 2.24
N GLN A 308 11.77 15.31 1.94
CA GLN A 308 10.84 14.81 2.96
C GLN A 308 11.39 13.58 3.70
N ALA A 309 11.99 12.62 2.98
CA ALA A 309 12.59 11.43 3.57
C ALA A 309 13.75 11.79 4.52
N ARG A 310 14.64 12.69 4.07
CA ARG A 310 15.77 13.16 4.90
C ARG A 310 15.33 13.88 6.16
N VAL A 311 14.28 14.71 6.09
CA VAL A 311 13.70 15.37 7.27
C VAL A 311 13.18 14.35 8.29
N ARG A 312 12.70 13.19 7.82
CA ARG A 312 12.21 12.09 8.67
C ARG A 312 13.30 11.10 9.07
N GLY A 313 14.56 11.29 8.64
CA GLY A 313 15.64 10.34 8.86
C GLY A 313 15.42 8.99 8.16
N VAL A 314 14.63 8.97 7.08
CA VAL A 314 14.37 7.78 6.26
C VAL A 314 15.33 7.79 5.07
N ARG A 315 16.07 6.69 4.90
CA ARG A 315 16.96 6.49 3.73
C ARG A 315 16.12 6.39 2.46
N ILE A 316 16.45 7.15 1.42
CA ILE A 316 15.70 7.14 0.17
C ILE A 316 16.52 6.55 -0.98
N VAL A 317 15.95 5.53 -1.62
CA VAL A 317 16.55 4.77 -2.71
C VAL A 317 15.78 5.03 -3.99
N GLY A 318 16.48 5.49 -5.03
CA GLY A 318 15.90 5.68 -6.36
C GLY A 318 15.96 4.40 -7.18
N ALA A 319 14.84 3.97 -7.74
CA ALA A 319 14.82 2.84 -8.68
C ALA A 319 14.60 3.34 -10.11
N THR A 320 15.42 2.87 -11.05
CA THR A 320 15.28 3.26 -12.47
C THR A 320 13.99 2.72 -13.08
N LEU A 321 13.31 3.52 -13.89
CA LEU A 321 12.10 3.17 -14.61
C LEU A 321 12.36 2.09 -15.67
N LEU A 322 11.49 1.07 -15.72
CA LEU A 322 11.66 -0.10 -16.57
C LEU A 322 11.61 0.21 -18.08
N PRO A 323 12.24 -0.61 -18.94
CA PRO A 323 11.99 -0.57 -20.38
C PRO A 323 10.52 -0.89 -20.68
N PHE A 324 9.91 -0.17 -21.62
CA PHE A 324 8.46 -0.24 -21.89
C PHE A 324 8.12 -0.13 -23.38
N GLU A 325 9.08 -0.45 -24.26
CA GLU A 325 8.84 -0.45 -25.69
C GLU A 325 7.77 -1.45 -26.11
N GLY A 326 6.68 -0.91 -26.68
CA GLY A 326 5.51 -1.68 -27.09
C GLY A 326 4.42 -1.76 -26.02
N ALA A 327 4.61 -1.10 -24.86
CA ALA A 327 3.65 -1.09 -23.76
C ALA A 327 2.22 -0.87 -24.27
N LEU A 328 1.36 -1.85 -23.96
CA LEU A 328 -0.09 -1.82 -24.19
C LEU A 328 -0.51 -1.69 -25.68
N HIS A 329 0.39 -1.90 -26.63
CA HIS A 329 0.13 -1.68 -28.07
C HIS A 329 -1.07 -2.47 -28.62
N GLY A 330 -1.31 -3.69 -28.12
CA GLY A 330 -2.42 -4.55 -28.51
C GLY A 330 -3.74 -4.30 -27.79
N THR A 331 -3.86 -3.24 -27.00
CA THR A 331 -5.03 -2.95 -26.16
C THR A 331 -5.71 -1.63 -26.58
N PRO A 332 -6.92 -1.32 -26.09
CA PRO A 332 -7.52 0.01 -26.23
C PRO A 332 -6.66 1.15 -25.66
N LEU A 333 -5.62 0.83 -24.87
CA LEU A 333 -4.70 1.77 -24.23
C LEU A 333 -3.42 2.03 -25.05
N LYS A 334 -3.44 1.73 -26.35
CA LYS A 334 -2.33 2.04 -27.28
C LYS A 334 -1.94 3.52 -27.23
N GLY A 335 -0.67 3.80 -27.55
CA GLY A 335 -0.09 5.15 -27.44
C GLY A 335 0.59 5.43 -26.09
N TYR A 336 0.58 4.46 -25.18
CA TYR A 336 1.33 4.53 -23.93
C TYR A 336 2.84 4.67 -24.18
N TYR A 337 3.38 3.97 -25.19
CA TYR A 337 4.78 4.09 -25.62
C TYR A 337 4.94 4.92 -26.89
N THR A 338 5.98 5.76 -26.92
CA THR A 338 6.59 6.33 -28.13
C THR A 338 8.10 6.48 -27.92
N PRO A 339 8.91 6.57 -28.99
CA PRO A 339 10.34 6.87 -28.85
C PRO A 339 10.63 8.18 -28.09
N ALA A 340 9.75 9.18 -28.22
CA ALA A 340 9.87 10.44 -27.47
C ALA A 340 9.63 10.24 -25.97
N LYS A 341 8.65 9.42 -25.59
CA LYS A 341 8.40 9.05 -24.19
C LYS A 341 9.58 8.25 -23.59
N ASP A 342 10.18 7.34 -24.37
CA ASP A 342 11.39 6.63 -23.92
C ASP A 342 12.62 7.53 -23.79
N ALA A 343 12.74 8.58 -24.61
CA ALA A 343 13.79 9.59 -24.41
C ALA A 343 13.67 10.26 -23.03
N VAL A 344 12.45 10.63 -22.61
CA VAL A 344 12.19 11.18 -21.26
C VAL A 344 12.53 10.17 -20.17
N ARG A 345 12.12 8.90 -20.34
CA ARG A 345 12.44 7.83 -19.39
C ARG A 345 13.95 7.66 -19.22
N ARG A 346 14.71 7.63 -20.32
CA ARG A 346 16.18 7.49 -20.28
C ARG A 346 16.85 8.69 -19.64
N GLU A 347 16.34 9.90 -19.85
CA GLU A 347 16.83 11.11 -19.19
C GLU A 347 16.61 11.05 -17.67
N VAL A 348 15.41 10.67 -17.22
CA VAL A 348 15.11 10.46 -15.80
C VAL A 348 16.01 9.37 -15.21
N ASN A 349 16.16 8.22 -15.89
CA ASN A 349 17.01 7.14 -15.40
C ASN A 349 18.49 7.52 -15.32
N ARG A 350 19.00 8.32 -16.26
CA ARG A 350 20.35 8.86 -16.19
C ARG A 350 20.52 9.76 -14.96
N TRP A 351 19.55 10.63 -14.67
CA TRP A 351 19.58 11.44 -13.46
C TRP A 351 19.51 10.59 -12.17
N ILE A 352 18.66 9.55 -12.14
CA ILE A 352 18.59 8.63 -10.99
C ILE A 352 19.96 7.97 -10.74
N ARG A 353 20.62 7.46 -11.78
CA ARG A 353 21.91 6.75 -11.66
C ARG A 353 23.08 7.67 -11.33
N ASP A 354 23.20 8.76 -12.09
CA ASP A 354 24.43 9.54 -12.16
C ASP A 354 24.32 10.87 -11.41
N GLY A 355 23.10 11.26 -10.99
CA GLY A 355 22.85 12.55 -10.33
C GLY A 355 23.33 12.63 -8.89
N GLY A 356 23.50 11.49 -8.21
CA GLY A 356 24.00 11.43 -6.82
C GLY A 356 23.07 12.04 -5.76
N GLU A 357 21.79 12.26 -6.09
CA GLU A 357 20.84 12.91 -5.18
C GLU A 357 20.13 11.93 -4.24
N PHE A 358 19.93 10.68 -4.67
CA PHE A 358 19.43 9.59 -3.81
C PHE A 358 20.55 9.05 -2.91
N ASP A 359 20.17 8.46 -1.77
CA ASP A 359 21.15 7.88 -0.84
C ASP A 359 21.70 6.54 -1.36
N ALA A 360 20.95 5.87 -2.23
CA ALA A 360 21.35 4.70 -3.02
C ALA A 360 20.46 4.55 -4.26
N VAL A 361 20.87 3.70 -5.20
CA VAL A 361 20.17 3.45 -6.47
C VAL A 361 20.03 1.96 -6.73
N VAL A 362 18.88 1.54 -7.27
CA VAL A 362 18.65 0.19 -7.80
C VAL A 362 18.33 0.28 -9.30
N ASP A 363 19.07 -0.47 -10.12
CA ASP A 363 18.97 -0.36 -11.59
C ASP A 363 18.07 -1.46 -12.19
N PHE A 364 16.76 -1.36 -11.95
CA PHE A 364 15.77 -2.28 -12.53
C PHE A 364 15.69 -2.22 -14.06
N ASP A 365 16.03 -1.09 -14.69
CA ASP A 365 16.10 -0.99 -16.15
C ASP A 365 17.18 -1.92 -16.70
N LYS A 366 18.38 -1.91 -16.10
CA LYS A 366 19.44 -2.84 -16.46
C LYS A 366 19.07 -4.28 -16.14
N ALA A 367 18.42 -4.54 -15.00
CA ALA A 367 18.05 -5.89 -14.58
C ALA A 367 17.06 -6.56 -15.55
N LEU A 368 16.18 -5.77 -16.19
CA LEU A 368 15.08 -6.31 -16.99
C LEU A 368 15.19 -6.09 -18.51
N ARG A 369 16.02 -5.16 -18.99
CA ARG A 369 16.10 -4.86 -20.43
C ARG A 369 16.66 -6.00 -21.26
N ASP A 370 16.12 -6.13 -22.46
CA ASP A 370 16.69 -6.98 -23.50
C ASP A 370 18.05 -6.39 -23.95
N PRO A 371 19.18 -7.11 -23.84
CA PRO A 371 20.48 -6.59 -24.24
C PRO A 371 20.57 -6.31 -25.75
N ALA A 372 19.80 -7.00 -26.58
CA ALA A 372 19.72 -6.75 -28.02
C ALA A 372 18.76 -5.61 -28.37
N ARG A 373 17.83 -5.26 -27.46
CA ARG A 373 16.82 -4.21 -27.68
C ARG A 373 16.54 -3.43 -26.38
N PRO A 374 17.46 -2.55 -25.92
CA PRO A 374 17.43 -2.00 -24.55
C PRO A 374 16.21 -1.16 -24.17
N ALA A 375 15.38 -0.73 -25.11
CA ALA A 375 14.12 -0.04 -24.83
C ALA A 375 12.97 -1.02 -24.47
N ARG A 376 13.17 -2.33 -24.69
CA ARG A 376 12.20 -3.40 -24.45
C ARG A 376 12.62 -4.29 -23.27
N MET A 377 11.63 -4.76 -22.52
CA MET A 377 11.83 -5.77 -21.48
C MET A 377 12.21 -7.12 -22.09
N LEU A 378 13.20 -7.82 -21.51
CA LEU A 378 13.60 -9.14 -21.97
C LEU A 378 12.38 -10.09 -21.92
N PRO A 379 12.05 -10.82 -23.01
CA PRO A 379 10.79 -11.57 -23.09
C PRO A 379 10.53 -12.56 -21.94
N ARG A 380 11.59 -13.12 -21.33
CA ARG A 380 11.46 -14.03 -20.18
C ARG A 380 10.89 -13.37 -18.92
N TYR A 381 10.99 -12.04 -18.84
CA TYR A 381 10.53 -11.24 -17.71
C TYR A 381 9.20 -10.55 -17.99
N ASP A 382 8.79 -10.46 -19.25
CA ASP A 382 7.59 -9.75 -19.69
C ASP A 382 6.34 -10.57 -19.41
N SER A 383 5.31 -9.94 -18.84
CA SER A 383 3.98 -10.56 -18.68
C SER A 383 3.25 -10.73 -20.02
N GLY A 384 3.74 -10.09 -21.07
CA GLY A 384 3.19 -10.10 -22.42
C GLY A 384 2.58 -8.77 -22.86
N ASP A 385 2.43 -7.81 -21.93
CA ASP A 385 1.90 -6.48 -22.24
C ASP A 385 2.97 -5.42 -22.50
N HIS A 386 4.25 -5.81 -22.39
CA HIS A 386 5.43 -4.98 -22.62
C HIS A 386 5.58 -3.79 -21.66
N LEU A 387 4.88 -3.81 -20.51
CA LEU A 387 4.96 -2.80 -19.46
C LEU A 387 5.26 -3.46 -18.11
N HIS A 388 4.50 -4.51 -17.77
CA HIS A 388 4.57 -5.17 -16.49
C HIS A 388 5.42 -6.43 -16.54
N PRO A 389 6.30 -6.63 -15.56
CA PRO A 389 6.96 -7.91 -15.38
C PRO A 389 5.95 -9.03 -15.06
N GLY A 390 6.25 -10.25 -15.50
CA GLY A 390 5.66 -11.48 -14.94
C GLY A 390 6.46 -11.97 -13.72
N ASP A 391 6.08 -13.11 -13.16
CA ASP A 391 6.69 -13.68 -11.95
C ASP A 391 8.23 -13.70 -11.97
N ALA A 392 8.83 -14.14 -13.09
CA ALA A 392 10.28 -14.22 -13.24
C ALA A 392 10.96 -12.84 -13.31
N GLY A 393 10.28 -11.84 -13.88
CA GLY A 393 10.77 -10.47 -13.89
C GLY A 393 10.68 -9.82 -12.52
N TYR A 394 9.62 -10.10 -11.76
CA TYR A 394 9.48 -9.64 -10.38
C TYR A 394 10.51 -10.26 -9.44
N GLU A 395 10.84 -11.53 -9.60
CA GLU A 395 11.94 -12.17 -8.86
C GLU A 395 13.30 -11.51 -9.21
N ALA A 396 13.55 -11.23 -10.49
CA ALA A 396 14.77 -10.54 -10.92
C ALA A 396 14.88 -9.12 -10.34
N MET A 397 13.77 -8.37 -10.30
CA MET A 397 13.74 -7.07 -9.63
C MET A 397 14.08 -7.20 -8.15
N ALA A 398 13.44 -8.12 -7.43
CA ALA A 398 13.72 -8.31 -6.03
C ALA A 398 15.20 -8.61 -5.80
N ASN A 399 15.83 -9.44 -6.63
CA ASN A 399 17.25 -9.81 -6.52
C ASN A 399 18.23 -8.65 -6.79
N GLU A 400 17.84 -7.65 -7.59
CA GLU A 400 18.66 -6.45 -7.84
C GLU A 400 18.75 -5.53 -6.61
N VAL A 401 17.80 -5.61 -5.68
CA VAL A 401 17.88 -4.85 -4.42
C VAL A 401 18.95 -5.48 -3.53
N ALA A 402 20.11 -4.83 -3.44
CA ALA A 402 21.20 -5.26 -2.57
C ALA A 402 20.90 -4.92 -1.10
N ALA A 403 21.48 -5.69 -0.17
CA ALA A 403 21.19 -5.52 1.26
C ALA A 403 21.74 -4.20 1.83
N ASP A 404 22.85 -3.68 1.30
CA ASP A 404 23.48 -2.40 1.67
C ASP A 404 22.71 -1.16 1.15
N VAL A 405 21.74 -1.36 0.27
CA VAL A 405 20.81 -0.33 -0.18
C VAL A 405 19.71 -0.09 0.87
N LEU A 406 19.48 -1.07 1.75
CA LEU A 406 18.43 -1.10 2.77
C LEU A 406 18.99 -0.68 4.15
N PRO A 407 18.13 -0.37 5.14
CA PRO A 407 18.51 0.34 6.36
C PRO A 407 19.29 -0.49 7.39
#